data_AF-A0AB39DD35-F1
#
_entry.id   AF-A0AB39DD35-F1
#
_cell.length_a   1.000
_cell.length_b   1.000
_cell.length_c   1.000
_cell.angle_alpha   90.00
_cell.angle_beta   90.00
_cell.angle_gamma   90.00
#
_symmetry.space_group_name_H-M   'P 1'
#
loop_
_entity.id
_entity.type
_entity.pdbx_description
1 polymer ?
#
loop_
_entity_poly.entity_id
_entity_poly.type
_entity_poly.pdbx_seq_one_letter_code
_entity_poly.pdbx_strand_id
1 'polypeptide(L)'
;MMKNVPRPLELSTTLSLRSGDQSWGTERRMALLAAIGTEGSISAAARKIGLSYKAAWDAVDMMNSLAGDLLVERVTGGKRGGGAHLTRRARELVAWYQAAQAEHQRFMAALARFGPDGTRHLDLLHSMALQTSARNRYDGIVGAIESGRINDRIRLDLDEGISLIATLTHASTERLGLAEGRRALAFLKAQAVRIGPAEPAAPPAPGAADPEGLNRWTGRIGHRTDDDALMEISLDISPRVRITGLAGPHAQGSALAPGDTALACFQAADVLIGTAD
;
A
#
# COMPACT_ATOMS: atom_id res chain seq x y z
N MET A 1 30.33 -13.57 -34.21
CA MET A 1 29.54 -12.34 -33.89
C MET A 1 28.77 -12.60 -32.61
N MET A 2 29.27 -12.13 -31.47
CA MET A 2 28.54 -12.24 -30.19
C MET A 2 27.41 -11.21 -30.21
N LYS A 3 26.15 -11.69 -30.16
CA LYS A 3 24.97 -10.82 -30.05
C LYS A 3 25.10 -10.03 -28.74
N ASN A 4 25.14 -8.70 -28.86
CA ASN A 4 25.11 -7.79 -27.72
C ASN A 4 23.72 -7.88 -27.08
N VAL A 5 23.55 -8.75 -26.08
CA VAL A 5 22.32 -8.82 -25.30
C VAL A 5 22.31 -7.57 -24.40
N PRO A 6 21.37 -6.62 -24.58
CA PRO A 6 21.31 -5.45 -23.73
C PRO A 6 21.07 -5.91 -22.29
N ARG A 7 21.88 -5.39 -21.36
CA ARG A 7 21.70 -5.67 -19.93
C ARG A 7 20.36 -5.08 -19.48
N PRO A 8 19.64 -5.74 -18.55
CA PRO A 8 18.42 -5.19 -17.98
C PRO A 8 18.70 -3.84 -17.33
N LEU A 9 17.76 -2.91 -17.49
CA LEU A 9 17.86 -1.57 -16.94
C LEU A 9 17.63 -1.64 -15.43
N GLU A 10 18.64 -1.27 -14.65
CA GLU A 10 18.58 -1.29 -13.18
C GLU A 10 18.36 0.12 -12.64
N LEU A 11 17.35 0.27 -11.78
CA LEU A 11 17.08 1.53 -11.09
C LEU A 11 17.95 1.60 -9.82
N SER A 12 18.83 2.59 -9.75
CA SER A 12 19.66 2.86 -8.58
C SER A 12 19.34 4.23 -8.01
N THR A 13 19.03 4.29 -6.72
CA THR A 13 18.74 5.53 -5.99
C THR A 13 19.33 5.48 -4.59
N THR A 14 19.72 6.65 -4.08
CA THR A 14 20.26 6.80 -2.74
C THR A 14 19.47 7.84 -1.96
N LEU A 15 19.21 7.56 -0.68
CA LEU A 15 18.58 8.51 0.24
C LEU A 15 19.69 9.28 0.97
N SER A 16 19.56 10.61 1.06
CA SER A 16 20.51 11.43 1.82
C SER A 16 19.83 12.62 2.49
N LEU A 17 20.32 12.99 3.68
CA LEU A 17 19.84 14.14 4.43
C LEU A 17 20.69 15.38 4.13
N ARG A 18 20.01 16.50 3.86
CA ARG A 18 20.64 17.77 3.48
C ARG A 18 20.23 18.90 4.41
N SER A 19 21.16 19.79 4.70
CA SER A 19 20.91 21.09 5.35
C SER A 19 21.54 22.18 4.48
N GLY A 20 20.73 23.15 4.01
CA GLY A 20 21.17 24.09 2.96
C GLY A 20 21.68 23.34 1.73
N ASP A 21 22.91 23.65 1.28
CA ASP A 21 23.54 22.99 0.14
C ASP A 21 24.39 21.77 0.50
N GLN A 22 24.44 21.40 1.79
CA GLN A 22 25.34 20.35 2.27
C GLN A 22 24.60 19.06 2.58
N SER A 23 24.87 18.01 1.78
CA SER A 23 24.42 16.64 2.08
C SER A 23 25.31 16.04 3.16
N TRP A 24 24.73 15.84 4.33
CA TRP A 24 25.47 15.41 5.51
C TRP A 24 25.05 14.03 6.01
N GLY A 25 23.79 13.64 5.86
CA GLY A 25 23.28 12.34 6.28
C GLY A 25 23.23 11.33 5.15
N THR A 26 24.40 10.97 4.61
CA THR A 26 24.50 9.89 3.61
C THR A 26 24.29 8.53 4.26
N GLU A 27 23.92 7.52 3.47
CA GLU A 27 23.75 6.14 3.93
C GLU A 27 24.93 5.65 4.79
N ARG A 28 26.16 5.87 4.32
CA ARG A 28 27.37 5.45 5.03
C ARG A 28 27.54 6.14 6.39
N ARG A 29 27.13 7.41 6.52
CA ARG A 29 27.22 8.18 7.76
C ARG A 29 26.10 7.81 8.74
N MET A 30 24.90 7.53 8.24
CA MET A 30 23.82 6.99 9.07
C MET A 30 24.13 5.57 9.56
N ALA A 31 24.75 4.74 8.72
CA ALA A 31 25.27 3.43 9.11
C ALA A 31 26.34 3.54 10.20
N LEU A 32 27.21 4.56 10.14
CA LEU A 32 28.18 4.82 11.19
C LEU A 32 27.50 5.17 12.52
N LEU A 33 26.52 6.08 12.53
CA LEU A 33 25.77 6.42 13.75
C LEU A 33 25.07 5.19 14.32
N ALA A 34 24.37 4.42 13.48
CA ALA A 34 23.72 3.18 13.90
C ALA A 34 24.72 2.19 14.53
N ALA A 35 25.87 2.00 13.90
CA ALA A 35 26.93 1.14 14.43
C ALA A 35 27.50 1.67 15.75
N ILE A 36 27.69 2.98 15.92
CA ILE A 36 28.09 3.57 17.21
C ILE A 36 27.04 3.27 18.28
N GLY A 37 25.75 3.40 17.96
CA GLY A 37 24.65 3.08 18.87
C GLY A 37 24.66 1.62 19.33
N THR A 38 25.04 0.68 18.46
CA THR A 38 25.12 -0.75 18.82
C THR A 38 26.42 -1.13 19.53
N GLU A 39 27.55 -0.59 19.09
CA GLU A 39 28.88 -1.00 19.55
C GLU A 39 29.37 -0.22 20.79
N GLY A 40 28.78 0.94 21.06
CA GLY A 40 29.21 1.82 22.15
C GLY A 40 30.62 2.42 21.98
N SER A 41 31.19 2.34 20.77
CA SER A 41 32.55 2.79 20.46
C SER A 41 32.69 3.19 18.99
N ILE A 42 33.31 4.35 18.74
CA ILE A 42 33.61 4.84 17.38
C ILE A 42 34.58 3.89 16.67
N SER A 43 35.58 3.34 17.37
CA SER A 43 36.57 2.45 16.76
C SER A 43 36.01 1.07 16.42
N ALA A 44 35.08 0.55 17.23
CA ALA A 44 34.36 -0.68 16.92
C ALA A 44 33.38 -0.48 15.76
N ALA A 45 32.61 0.61 15.78
CA ALA A 45 31.70 0.98 14.70
C ALA A 45 32.43 1.16 13.36
N ALA A 46 33.56 1.88 13.36
CA ALA A 46 34.39 2.10 12.16
C ALA A 46 34.82 0.76 11.53
N ARG A 47 35.31 -0.19 12.34
CA ARG A 47 35.70 -1.53 11.87
C ARG A 47 34.51 -2.28 11.28
N LYS A 48 33.34 -2.23 11.93
CA LYS A 48 32.11 -2.92 11.49
C LYS A 48 31.65 -2.47 10.11
N ILE A 49 31.81 -1.19 9.77
CA ILE A 49 31.38 -0.62 8.49
C ILE A 49 32.53 -0.37 7.50
N GLY A 50 33.71 -0.91 7.77
CA GLY A 50 34.88 -0.79 6.88
C GLY A 50 35.41 0.64 6.70
N LEU A 51 35.37 1.45 7.75
CA LEU A 51 36.00 2.78 7.80
C LEU A 51 37.30 2.75 8.62
N SER A 52 38.26 3.60 8.24
CA SER A 52 39.37 3.90 9.14
C SER A 52 38.86 4.68 10.34
N TYR A 53 39.53 4.52 11.49
CA TYR A 53 39.18 5.26 12.71
C TYR A 53 39.14 6.78 12.47
N LYS A 54 40.14 7.32 11.75
CA LYS A 54 40.20 8.73 11.37
C LYS A 54 38.99 9.15 10.52
N ALA A 55 38.64 8.37 9.48
CA ALA A 55 37.50 8.70 8.64
C ALA A 55 36.16 8.65 9.39
N ALA A 56 36.00 7.72 10.33
CA ALA A 56 34.82 7.68 11.19
C ALA A 56 34.74 8.91 12.10
N TRP A 57 35.88 9.34 12.65
CA TRP A 57 35.97 10.54 13.45
C TRP A 57 35.64 11.81 12.67
N ASP A 58 36.27 12.01 11.52
CA ASP A 58 36.02 13.15 10.63
C ASP A 58 34.54 13.21 10.22
N ALA A 59 33.91 12.04 10.00
CA ALA A 59 32.49 11.95 9.70
C ALA A 59 31.61 12.36 10.90
N VAL A 60 31.92 11.91 12.12
CA VAL A 60 31.18 12.30 13.33
C VAL A 60 31.28 13.80 13.59
N ASP A 61 32.48 14.37 13.49
CA ASP A 61 32.69 15.81 13.74
C ASP A 61 31.96 16.67 12.69
N MET A 62 31.98 16.25 11.43
CA MET A 62 31.20 16.89 10.37
C MET A 62 29.70 16.81 10.64
N MET A 63 29.18 15.64 11.03
CA MET A 63 27.75 15.50 11.32
C MET A 63 27.32 16.34 12.52
N ASN A 64 28.12 16.42 13.59
CA ASN A 64 27.84 17.28 14.74
C ASN A 64 27.78 18.77 14.33
N SER A 65 28.75 19.21 13.53
CA SER A 65 28.83 20.59 13.04
C SER A 65 27.60 20.97 12.22
N LEU A 66 27.13 20.07 11.35
CA LEU A 66 26.02 20.34 10.43
C LEU A 66 24.64 20.09 11.03
N ALA A 67 24.53 19.24 12.04
CA ALA A 67 23.31 19.05 12.81
C ALA A 67 23.04 20.22 13.78
N GLY A 68 24.03 21.08 14.01
CA GLY A 68 23.97 22.19 14.98
C GLY A 68 23.93 21.72 16.44
N ASP A 69 24.25 20.45 16.70
CA ASP A 69 24.13 19.80 18.01
C ASP A 69 24.96 18.50 18.04
N LEU A 70 25.28 18.01 19.23
CA LEU A 70 26.01 16.77 19.40
C LEU A 70 25.11 15.57 19.09
N LEU A 71 25.54 14.76 18.12
CA LEU A 71 24.93 13.47 17.82
C LEU A 71 25.60 12.32 18.58
N VAL A 72 26.89 12.47 18.89
CA VAL A 72 27.68 11.46 19.60
C VAL A 72 28.35 12.08 20.82
N GLU A 73 27.96 11.62 22.00
CA GLU A 73 28.63 11.91 23.26
C GLU A 73 29.83 10.96 23.45
N ARG A 74 30.97 11.51 23.87
CA ARG A 74 32.11 10.68 24.30
C ARG A 74 32.17 10.64 25.82
N VAL A 75 32.38 9.45 26.36
CA VAL A 75 32.71 9.26 27.76
C VAL A 75 34.23 9.20 27.87
N THR A 76 34.86 10.22 28.46
CA THR A 76 36.29 10.22 28.73
C THR A 76 36.61 9.42 30.01
N GLY A 77 37.47 8.41 29.92
CA GLY A 77 38.33 8.00 31.03
C GLY A 77 38.32 6.51 31.45
N GLY A 78 39.54 5.96 31.62
CA GLY A 78 39.82 4.72 32.37
C GLY A 78 40.63 3.65 31.61
N LYS A 79 41.33 2.76 32.35
CA LYS A 79 42.19 1.65 31.86
C LYS A 79 41.53 0.66 30.86
N ARG A 80 40.24 0.82 30.54
CA ARG A 80 39.49 0.00 29.57
C ARG A 80 38.94 0.78 28.36
N GLY A 81 39.31 2.06 28.19
CA GLY A 81 38.96 2.86 27.02
C GLY A 81 37.66 3.65 27.19
N GLY A 82 37.63 4.88 26.66
CA GLY A 82 36.45 5.73 26.64
C GLY A 82 35.38 5.21 25.65
N GLY A 83 34.11 5.37 26.02
CA GLY A 83 32.97 4.95 25.21
C GLY A 83 32.42 6.07 24.33
N ALA A 84 31.55 5.71 23.39
CA ALA A 84 30.78 6.66 22.60
C ALA A 84 29.31 6.25 22.57
N HIS A 85 28.42 7.18 22.88
CA HIS A 85 26.99 6.95 22.91
C HIS A 85 26.26 7.96 22.02
N LEU A 86 25.21 7.50 21.35
CA LEU A 86 24.32 8.39 20.62
C LEU A 86 23.50 9.22 21.60
N THR A 87 23.40 10.52 21.33
CA THR A 87 22.42 11.37 22.02
C THR A 87 21.00 10.89 21.73
N ARG A 88 20.03 11.34 22.52
CA ARG A 88 18.60 11.02 22.25
C ARG A 88 18.21 11.42 20.83
N ARG A 89 18.58 12.63 20.41
CA ARG A 89 18.33 13.15 19.07
C ARG A 89 18.96 12.29 17.97
N ALA A 90 20.19 11.83 18.16
CA ALA A 90 20.84 10.95 17.19
C ALA A 90 20.16 9.58 17.09
N ARG A 91 19.67 9.02 18.21
CA ARG A 91 18.89 7.77 18.17
C ARG A 91 17.58 7.94 17.41
N GLU A 92 16.86 9.02 17.67
CA GLU A 92 15.62 9.37 16.95
C GLU A 92 15.89 9.57 15.45
N LEU A 93 16.97 10.28 15.10
CA LEU A 93 17.39 10.49 13.72
C LEU A 93 17.72 9.18 13.00
N VAL A 94 18.49 8.29 13.63
CA VAL A 94 18.85 6.99 13.06
C VAL A 94 17.60 6.13 12.85
N ALA A 95 16.71 6.08 13.84
CA ALA A 95 15.47 5.32 13.74
C ALA A 95 14.57 5.83 12.61
N TRP A 96 14.41 7.15 12.51
CA TRP A 96 13.66 7.77 11.43
C TRP A 96 14.31 7.53 10.06
N TYR A 97 15.64 7.67 9.94
CA TYR A 97 16.35 7.41 8.69
C TYR A 97 16.20 5.96 8.25
N GLN A 98 16.31 5.00 9.16
CA GLN A 98 16.12 3.58 8.85
C GLN A 98 14.70 3.27 8.38
N ALA A 99 13.68 3.87 9.01
CA ALA A 99 12.29 3.75 8.57
C ALA A 99 12.08 4.35 7.17
N ALA A 100 12.61 5.55 6.94
CA ALA A 100 12.55 6.22 5.64
C ALA A 100 13.29 5.42 4.54
N GLN A 101 14.46 4.86 4.86
CA GLN A 101 15.25 4.02 3.96
C GLN A 101 14.49 2.73 3.60
N ALA A 102 13.82 2.11 4.56
CA ALA A 102 13.01 0.91 4.31
C ALA A 102 11.83 1.22 3.37
N GLU A 103 11.14 2.35 3.57
CA GLU A 103 10.03 2.75 2.71
C GLU A 103 10.51 3.13 1.30
N HIS A 104 11.62 3.87 1.21
CA HIS A 104 12.29 4.17 -0.05
C HIS A 104 12.64 2.90 -0.83
N GLN A 105 13.21 1.89 -0.16
CA GLN A 105 13.55 0.61 -0.79
C GLN A 105 12.30 -0.14 -1.29
N ARG A 106 11.22 -0.17 -0.52
CA ARG A 106 9.95 -0.79 -0.96
C ARG A 106 9.40 -0.08 -2.19
N PHE A 107 9.38 1.24 -2.17
CA PHE A 107 8.87 2.04 -3.27
C PHE A 107 9.71 1.85 -4.54
N MET A 108 11.04 1.88 -4.43
CA MET A 108 11.95 1.65 -5.55
C MET A 108 11.83 0.24 -6.12
N ALA A 109 11.71 -0.79 -5.26
CA ALA A 109 11.48 -2.16 -5.68
C ALA A 109 10.14 -2.31 -6.42
N ALA A 110 9.11 -1.59 -5.98
CA ALA A 110 7.83 -1.55 -6.68
C ALA A 110 7.96 -0.85 -8.04
N LEU A 111 8.65 0.30 -8.11
CA LEU A 111 8.91 1.05 -9.34
C LEU A 111 9.68 0.22 -10.39
N ALA A 112 10.71 -0.52 -9.95
CA ALA A 112 11.54 -1.34 -10.82
C ALA A 112 10.77 -2.46 -11.55
N ARG A 113 9.62 -2.90 -10.99
CA ARG A 113 8.77 -3.93 -11.63
C ARG A 113 8.02 -3.41 -12.86
N PHE A 114 7.81 -2.10 -12.98
CA PHE A 114 6.96 -1.52 -14.01
C PHE A 114 7.73 -1.08 -15.27
N GLY A 115 9.06 -1.04 -15.23
CA GLY A 115 9.91 -0.72 -16.38
C GLY A 115 9.71 0.70 -16.93
N PRO A 116 10.52 1.12 -17.93
CA PRO A 116 10.46 2.47 -18.51
C PRO A 116 9.20 2.75 -19.36
N ASP A 117 8.52 1.73 -19.88
CA ASP A 117 7.27 1.88 -20.64
C ASP A 117 6.01 2.03 -19.74
N GLY A 118 6.21 2.01 -18.43
CA GLY A 118 5.17 1.89 -17.42
C GLY A 118 4.62 3.19 -16.84
N THR A 119 4.62 4.33 -17.53
CA THR A 119 4.07 5.60 -16.99
C THR A 119 2.63 5.46 -16.48
N ARG A 120 1.80 4.63 -17.12
CA ARG A 120 0.45 4.27 -16.66
C ARG A 120 0.38 3.46 -15.35
N HIS A 121 1.51 3.00 -14.83
CA HIS A 121 1.61 2.18 -13.62
C HIS A 121 2.10 2.97 -12.40
N LEU A 122 2.51 4.23 -12.57
CA LEU A 122 2.84 5.11 -11.44
C LEU A 122 1.58 5.50 -10.65
N ASP A 123 0.45 5.66 -11.34
CA ASP A 123 -0.86 5.90 -10.73
C ASP A 123 -1.29 4.70 -9.86
N LEU A 124 -0.91 3.47 -10.26
CA LEU A 124 -1.12 2.25 -9.48
C LEU A 124 -0.29 2.21 -8.20
N LEU A 125 0.88 2.86 -8.17
CA LEU A 125 1.68 2.97 -6.94
C LEU A 125 1.06 3.95 -5.95
N HIS A 126 0.52 5.08 -6.44
CA HIS A 126 -0.21 6.03 -5.61
C HIS A 126 -1.50 5.42 -5.03
N SER A 127 -2.23 4.63 -5.82
CA SER A 127 -3.42 3.92 -5.33
C SER A 127 -3.10 2.83 -4.30
N MET A 128 -1.93 2.18 -4.42
CA MET A 128 -1.46 1.17 -3.48
C MET A 128 -1.03 1.77 -2.13
N ALA A 129 -0.57 3.03 -2.10
CA ALA A 129 -0.17 3.73 -0.88
C ALA A 129 -1.37 4.10 0.04
N LEU A 130 -2.59 4.13 -0.49
CA LEU A 130 -3.78 4.36 0.31
C LEU A 130 -4.15 3.11 1.11
N GLN A 131 -3.84 3.12 2.40
CA GLN A 131 -4.34 2.14 3.35
C GLN A 131 -5.72 2.58 3.86
N THR A 132 -6.73 1.73 3.69
CA THR A 132 -8.08 1.97 4.20
C THR A 132 -8.55 0.77 5.02
N SER A 133 -9.52 0.98 5.90
CA SER A 133 -10.18 -0.13 6.63
C SER A 133 -11.16 -0.92 5.75
N ALA A 134 -11.38 -0.50 4.49
CA ALA A 134 -12.24 -1.22 3.57
C ALA A 134 -11.52 -2.49 3.12
N ARG A 135 -12.15 -3.64 3.37
CA ARG A 135 -11.62 -4.95 3.00
C ARG A 135 -11.66 -5.20 1.51
N ASN A 136 -12.65 -4.63 0.84
CA ASN A 136 -12.85 -4.79 -0.59
C ASN A 136 -12.29 -3.56 -1.29
N ARG A 137 -11.26 -3.75 -2.10
CA ARG A 137 -10.63 -2.72 -2.92
C ARG A 137 -10.46 -3.23 -4.33
N TYR A 138 -10.96 -2.47 -5.30
CA TYR A 138 -10.92 -2.83 -6.71
C TYR A 138 -10.33 -1.69 -7.53
N ASP A 139 -9.45 -2.04 -8.47
CA ASP A 139 -9.04 -1.16 -9.57
C ASP A 139 -9.93 -1.48 -10.77
N GLY A 140 -10.41 -0.44 -11.45
CA GLY A 140 -11.23 -0.62 -12.64
C GLY A 140 -11.24 0.59 -13.56
N ILE A 141 -11.90 0.43 -14.70
CA ILE A 141 -12.13 1.49 -15.68
C ILE A 141 -13.59 1.91 -15.61
N VAL A 142 -13.85 3.21 -15.58
CA VAL A 142 -15.21 3.73 -15.66
C VAL A 142 -15.78 3.37 -17.02
N GLY A 143 -16.73 2.44 -17.04
CA GLY A 143 -17.35 1.94 -18.26
C GLY A 143 -18.56 2.78 -18.68
N ALA A 144 -19.31 3.34 -17.73
CA ALA A 144 -20.44 4.22 -18.02
C ALA A 144 -20.72 5.17 -16.84
N ILE A 145 -21.23 6.37 -17.15
CA ILE A 145 -21.72 7.34 -16.18
C ILE A 145 -23.16 7.75 -16.55
N GLU A 146 -24.12 7.32 -15.74
CA GLU A 146 -25.50 7.77 -15.84
C GLU A 146 -25.70 8.97 -14.92
N SER A 147 -25.70 10.17 -15.48
CA SER A 147 -25.82 11.41 -14.70
C SER A 147 -27.27 11.65 -14.24
N GLY A 148 -27.43 11.99 -12.97
CA GLY A 148 -28.73 12.35 -12.38
C GLY A 148 -28.73 13.75 -11.78
N ARG A 149 -29.89 14.21 -11.27
CA ARG A 149 -30.01 15.57 -10.70
C ARG A 149 -29.23 15.78 -9.40
N ILE A 150 -29.03 14.70 -8.64
CA ILE A 150 -28.38 14.74 -7.32
C ILE A 150 -27.28 13.70 -7.28
N ASN A 151 -27.59 12.48 -7.73
CA ASN A 151 -26.66 11.37 -7.76
C ASN A 151 -26.44 10.89 -9.19
N ASP A 152 -25.21 10.53 -9.48
CA ASP A 152 -24.81 9.82 -10.68
C ASP A 152 -24.60 8.35 -10.34
N ARG A 153 -24.85 7.48 -11.33
CA ARG A 153 -24.60 6.05 -11.23
C ARG A 153 -23.41 5.71 -12.12
N ILE A 154 -22.36 5.20 -11.50
CA ILE A 154 -21.07 4.89 -12.13
C ILE A 154 -20.94 3.38 -12.27
N ARG A 155 -20.78 2.90 -13.50
CA ARG A 155 -20.37 1.52 -13.77
C ARG A 155 -18.85 1.45 -13.88
N LEU A 156 -18.24 0.64 -13.03
CA LEU A 156 -16.80 0.39 -13.00
C LEU A 156 -16.52 -1.04 -13.47
N ASP A 157 -15.75 -1.18 -14.55
CA ASP A 157 -15.36 -2.46 -15.13
C ASP A 157 -14.08 -2.96 -14.47
N LEU A 158 -14.17 -4.13 -13.84
CA LEU A 158 -13.10 -4.70 -13.01
C LEU A 158 -12.37 -5.84 -13.73
N ASP A 159 -13.11 -6.67 -14.46
CA ASP A 159 -12.60 -7.84 -15.19
C ASP A 159 -13.57 -8.23 -16.31
N GLU A 160 -13.25 -9.24 -17.11
CA GLU A 160 -14.13 -9.73 -18.18
C GLU A 160 -15.53 -10.11 -17.66
N GLY A 161 -16.55 -9.34 -18.06
CA GLY A 161 -17.94 -9.57 -17.65
C GLY A 161 -18.27 -9.20 -16.19
N ILE A 162 -17.31 -8.66 -15.44
CA ILE A 162 -17.49 -8.26 -14.03
C ILE A 162 -17.42 -6.75 -13.92
N SER A 163 -18.54 -6.18 -13.51
CA SER A 163 -18.66 -4.76 -13.22
C SER A 163 -19.24 -4.53 -11.83
N LEU A 164 -18.92 -3.36 -11.29
CA LEU A 164 -19.46 -2.80 -10.06
C LEU A 164 -20.26 -1.55 -10.40
N ILE A 165 -21.39 -1.36 -9.75
CA ILE A 165 -22.16 -0.12 -9.79
C ILE A 165 -21.93 0.62 -8.47
N ALA A 166 -21.57 1.90 -8.57
CA ALA A 166 -21.52 2.83 -7.45
C ALA A 166 -22.45 4.02 -7.69
N THR A 167 -23.05 4.55 -6.63
CA THR A 167 -23.88 5.77 -6.69
C THR A 167 -23.19 6.86 -5.90
N LEU A 168 -22.90 7.99 -6.56
CA LEU A 168 -22.19 9.13 -5.98
C LEU A 168 -22.98 10.40 -6.20
N THR A 169 -22.74 11.43 -5.37
CA THR A 169 -23.29 12.76 -5.67
C THR A 169 -22.66 13.29 -6.95
N HIS A 170 -23.44 14.03 -7.76
CA HIS A 170 -22.97 14.63 -9.00
C HIS A 170 -21.69 15.47 -8.79
N ALA A 171 -21.68 16.29 -7.74
CA ALA A 171 -20.53 17.09 -7.34
C ALA A 171 -19.27 16.26 -7.01
N SER A 172 -19.43 14.99 -6.60
CA SER A 172 -18.29 14.10 -6.38
C SER A 172 -17.76 13.52 -7.70
N THR A 173 -18.64 13.19 -8.65
CA THR A 173 -18.25 12.80 -10.01
C THR A 173 -17.42 13.90 -10.66
N GLU A 174 -17.89 15.15 -10.60
CA GLU A 174 -17.18 16.32 -11.14
C GLU A 174 -15.85 16.57 -10.43
N ARG A 175 -15.84 16.57 -9.09
CA ARG A 175 -14.63 16.82 -8.29
C ARG A 175 -13.54 15.77 -8.53
N LEU A 176 -13.92 14.51 -8.70
CA LEU A 176 -13.01 13.41 -9.03
C LEU A 176 -12.65 13.39 -10.52
N GLY A 177 -13.31 14.20 -11.35
CA GLY A 177 -13.16 14.21 -12.81
C GLY A 177 -13.46 12.87 -13.46
N LEU A 178 -14.41 12.09 -12.91
CA LEU A 178 -14.74 10.79 -13.47
C LEU A 178 -15.27 10.96 -14.90
N ALA A 179 -14.75 10.14 -15.81
CA ALA A 179 -15.14 10.10 -17.21
C ALA A 179 -15.04 8.66 -17.71
N GLU A 180 -15.85 8.30 -18.70
CA GLU A 180 -15.74 7.00 -19.35
C GLU A 180 -14.32 6.76 -19.88
N GLY A 181 -13.80 5.54 -19.67
CA GLY A 181 -12.43 5.17 -19.97
C GLY A 181 -11.40 5.58 -18.91
N ARG A 182 -11.77 6.40 -17.91
CA ARG A 182 -10.86 6.79 -16.84
C ARG A 182 -10.69 5.67 -15.80
N ARG A 183 -9.49 5.51 -15.27
CA ARG A 183 -9.22 4.62 -14.13
C ARG A 183 -9.80 5.19 -12.83
N ALA A 184 -10.35 4.31 -12.01
CA ALA A 184 -10.79 4.63 -10.66
C ALA A 184 -10.66 3.42 -9.73
N LEU A 185 -10.65 3.69 -8.44
CA LEU A 185 -10.64 2.71 -7.37
C LEU A 185 -12.01 2.66 -6.72
N ALA A 186 -12.51 1.46 -6.46
CA ALA A 186 -13.67 1.25 -5.62
C ALA A 186 -13.27 0.69 -4.26
N PHE A 187 -13.89 1.19 -3.20
CA PHE A 187 -13.71 0.76 -1.83
C PHE A 187 -15.06 0.39 -1.23
N LEU A 188 -15.12 -0.76 -0.58
CA LEU A 188 -16.33 -1.25 0.07
C LEU A 188 -15.97 -1.96 1.38
N LYS A 189 -16.67 -1.62 2.45
CA LYS A 189 -16.47 -2.26 3.75
C LYS A 189 -17.04 -3.68 3.72
N ALA A 190 -16.41 -4.63 4.42
CA ALA A 190 -16.94 -6.01 4.49
C ALA A 190 -18.35 -6.05 5.09
N GLN A 191 -18.66 -5.16 6.03
CA GLN A 191 -19.96 -5.06 6.70
C GLN A 191 -21.11 -4.65 5.77
N ALA A 192 -20.80 -3.99 4.65
CA ALA A 192 -21.80 -3.62 3.64
C ALA A 192 -22.08 -4.76 2.65
N VAL A 193 -21.26 -5.81 2.65
CA VAL A 193 -21.44 -6.99 1.80
C VAL A 193 -22.12 -8.09 2.59
N ARG A 194 -23.31 -8.48 2.15
CA ARG A 194 -24.03 -9.63 2.67
C ARG A 194 -23.72 -10.87 1.84
N ILE A 195 -23.34 -11.95 2.50
CA ILE A 195 -23.14 -13.25 1.85
C ILE A 195 -24.28 -14.19 2.24
N GLY A 196 -24.85 -14.84 1.24
CA GLY A 196 -25.91 -15.83 1.39
C GLY A 196 -25.80 -16.95 0.36
N PRO A 197 -26.66 -17.97 0.45
CA PRO A 197 -26.70 -19.05 -0.52
C PRO A 197 -26.97 -18.50 -1.92
N ALA A 198 -26.38 -19.12 -2.94
CA ALA A 198 -26.71 -18.80 -4.33
C ALA A 198 -28.18 -19.20 -4.60
N GLU A 199 -29.00 -18.24 -5.00
CA GLU A 199 -30.42 -18.48 -5.30
C GLU A 199 -30.56 -19.16 -6.69
N PRO A 200 -31.52 -20.08 -6.92
CA PRO A 200 -31.62 -20.81 -8.20
C PRO A 200 -32.19 -20.03 -9.40
N ALA A 201 -32.42 -18.71 -9.29
CA ALA A 201 -33.16 -17.96 -10.29
C ALA A 201 -32.24 -17.14 -11.23
N ALA A 202 -32.56 -17.20 -12.53
CA ALA A 202 -31.81 -16.65 -13.65
C ALA A 202 -31.30 -15.21 -13.41
N PRO A 203 -30.07 -14.88 -13.85
CA PRO A 203 -29.56 -13.53 -13.72
C PRO A 203 -30.50 -12.54 -14.44
N PRO A 204 -30.76 -11.34 -13.90
CA PRO A 204 -31.17 -10.24 -14.75
C PRO A 204 -30.10 -10.10 -15.85
N ALA A 205 -30.55 -9.89 -17.09
CA ALA A 205 -29.66 -9.83 -18.26
C ALA A 205 -28.42 -8.94 -17.97
N PRO A 206 -27.24 -9.26 -18.52
CA PRO A 206 -26.03 -8.47 -18.30
C PRO A 206 -26.29 -7.00 -18.66
N GLY A 207 -26.25 -6.11 -17.66
CA GLY A 207 -26.55 -4.69 -17.81
C GLY A 207 -27.93 -4.23 -17.32
N ALA A 208 -28.82 -5.12 -16.88
CA ALA A 208 -30.05 -4.71 -16.20
C ALA A 208 -29.73 -4.31 -14.76
N ALA A 209 -29.53 -3.01 -14.56
CA ALA A 209 -29.59 -2.37 -13.26
C ALA A 209 -30.82 -2.90 -12.51
N ASP A 210 -30.61 -3.61 -11.40
CA ASP A 210 -31.65 -3.76 -10.39
C ASP A 210 -32.13 -2.31 -10.07
N PRO A 211 -33.44 -1.99 -10.16
CA PRO A 211 -33.96 -0.65 -9.94
C PRO A 211 -33.56 -0.07 -8.58
N GLU A 212 -33.19 -0.92 -7.62
CA GLU A 212 -32.71 -0.52 -6.29
C GLU A 212 -31.22 -0.20 -6.21
N GLY A 213 -30.42 -0.44 -7.26
CA GLY A 213 -28.98 -0.19 -7.25
C GLY A 213 -28.16 -1.27 -6.53
N LEU A 214 -28.71 -2.47 -6.39
CA LEU A 214 -28.04 -3.58 -5.71
C LEU A 214 -27.07 -4.32 -6.64
N ASN A 215 -25.83 -4.48 -6.20
CA ASN A 215 -24.83 -5.33 -6.85
C ASN A 215 -24.98 -6.77 -6.39
N ARG A 216 -24.90 -7.73 -7.31
CA ARG A 216 -25.03 -9.18 -7.06
C ARG A 216 -23.91 -9.93 -7.73
N TRP A 217 -23.00 -10.53 -6.95
CA TRP A 217 -21.86 -11.29 -7.47
C TRP A 217 -21.88 -12.71 -6.96
N THR A 218 -21.89 -13.68 -7.88
CA THR A 218 -21.82 -15.11 -7.57
C THR A 218 -20.38 -15.58 -7.66
N GLY A 219 -19.93 -16.34 -6.67
CA GLY A 219 -18.57 -16.90 -6.66
C GLY A 219 -18.46 -18.13 -5.78
N ARG A 220 -17.26 -18.72 -5.75
CA ARG A 220 -16.96 -19.84 -4.85
C ARG A 220 -16.40 -19.35 -3.54
N ILE A 221 -16.77 -19.98 -2.43
CA ILE A 221 -16.22 -19.67 -1.12
C ILE A 221 -14.77 -20.13 -1.07
N GLY A 222 -13.84 -19.18 -0.95
CA GLY A 222 -12.41 -19.45 -0.83
C GLY A 222 -11.96 -19.58 0.63
N HIS A 223 -12.40 -18.65 1.49
CA HIS A 223 -12.04 -18.62 2.90
C HIS A 223 -13.23 -18.24 3.78
N ARG A 224 -13.26 -18.77 4.99
CA ARG A 224 -14.30 -18.50 5.98
C ARG A 224 -13.67 -18.41 7.38
N THR A 225 -14.11 -17.43 8.15
CA THR A 225 -13.76 -17.24 9.56
C THR A 225 -15.01 -16.94 10.34
N ASP A 226 -15.22 -17.68 11.42
CA ASP A 226 -16.44 -17.60 12.22
C ASP A 226 -16.13 -16.96 13.56
N ASP A 227 -17.04 -16.11 14.02
CA ASP A 227 -17.14 -15.60 15.39
C ASP A 227 -18.54 -15.97 15.94
N ASP A 228 -18.75 -15.76 17.25
CA ASP A 228 -19.99 -16.14 17.95
C ASP A 228 -21.25 -15.51 17.34
N ALA A 229 -21.11 -14.36 16.66
CA ALA A 229 -22.22 -13.60 16.08
C ALA A 229 -22.27 -13.62 14.54
N LEU A 230 -21.14 -13.75 13.85
CA LEU A 230 -21.04 -13.48 12.42
C LEU A 230 -19.97 -14.35 11.76
N MET A 231 -20.14 -14.64 10.47
CA MET A 231 -19.12 -15.29 9.65
C MET A 231 -18.55 -14.29 8.66
N GLU A 232 -17.24 -14.08 8.68
CA GLU A 232 -16.53 -13.40 7.60
C GLU A 232 -16.18 -14.41 6.51
N ILE A 233 -16.72 -14.18 5.31
CA ILE A 233 -16.58 -15.11 4.18
C ILE A 233 -15.95 -14.35 3.01
N SER A 234 -15.00 -14.99 2.33
CA SER A 234 -14.41 -14.50 1.09
C SER A 234 -14.83 -15.37 -0.09
N LEU A 235 -15.34 -14.73 -1.13
CA LEU A 235 -15.76 -15.35 -2.38
C LEU A 235 -14.78 -15.01 -3.50
N ASP A 236 -14.34 -16.03 -4.23
CA ASP A 236 -13.63 -15.90 -5.50
C ASP A 236 -14.65 -15.77 -6.63
N ILE A 237 -14.78 -14.56 -7.19
CA ILE A 237 -15.67 -14.25 -8.31
C ILE A 237 -14.96 -14.53 -9.64
N SER A 238 -13.68 -14.13 -9.73
CA SER A 238 -12.76 -14.45 -10.83
C SER A 238 -11.34 -14.62 -10.29
N PRO A 239 -10.36 -15.02 -11.12
CA PRO A 239 -8.95 -15.05 -10.70
C PRO A 239 -8.41 -13.69 -10.19
N ARG A 240 -9.05 -12.57 -10.56
CA ARG A 240 -8.64 -11.21 -10.17
C ARG A 240 -9.59 -10.56 -9.16
N VAL A 241 -10.86 -10.97 -9.13
CA VAL A 241 -11.89 -10.38 -8.28
C VAL A 241 -12.25 -11.33 -7.14
N ARG A 242 -11.91 -10.90 -5.93
CA ARG A 242 -12.35 -11.51 -4.67
C ARG A 242 -13.15 -10.50 -3.87
N ILE A 243 -14.19 -10.96 -3.18
CA ILE A 243 -14.99 -10.12 -2.30
C ILE A 243 -15.12 -10.77 -0.92
N THR A 244 -14.97 -9.96 0.12
CA THR A 244 -15.14 -10.35 1.51
C THR A 244 -16.39 -9.67 2.06
N GLY A 245 -17.24 -10.46 2.70
CA GLY A 245 -18.48 -9.98 3.31
C GLY A 245 -18.83 -10.77 4.56
N LEU A 246 -19.99 -10.44 5.12
CA LEU A 246 -20.50 -11.07 6.33
C LEU A 246 -21.74 -11.89 6.05
N ALA A 247 -21.84 -13.05 6.70
CA ALA A 247 -23.06 -13.85 6.79
C ALA A 247 -23.54 -13.91 8.24
N GLY A 248 -24.86 -13.79 8.43
CA GLY A 248 -25.49 -13.88 9.75
C GLY A 248 -25.62 -15.32 10.27
N PRO A 249 -25.88 -15.51 11.56
CA PRO A 249 -25.89 -16.82 12.20
C PRO A 249 -27.03 -17.72 11.70
N HIS A 250 -28.12 -17.16 11.20
CA HIS A 250 -29.20 -17.92 10.54
C HIS A 250 -28.81 -18.52 9.18
N ALA A 251 -27.64 -18.18 8.63
CA ALA A 251 -27.09 -18.85 7.44
C ALA A 251 -26.34 -20.15 7.78
N GLN A 252 -26.17 -20.50 9.07
CA GLN A 252 -25.51 -21.73 9.55
C GLN A 252 -26.14 -23.03 9.01
N GLY A 253 -27.41 -22.99 8.58
CA GLY A 253 -28.11 -24.13 7.96
C GLY A 253 -28.01 -24.22 6.43
N SER A 254 -27.38 -23.22 5.78
CA SER A 254 -27.15 -23.19 4.33
C SER A 254 -25.68 -23.51 4.02
N ALA A 255 -25.43 -24.26 2.94
CA ALA A 255 -24.11 -24.69 2.50
C ALA A 255 -23.20 -23.49 2.15
N LEU A 256 -22.57 -22.93 3.18
CA LEU A 256 -21.54 -21.89 3.08
C LEU A 256 -20.19 -22.45 3.54
N ALA A 257 -19.84 -23.66 3.10
CA ALA A 257 -18.54 -24.25 3.33
C ALA A 257 -17.54 -23.80 2.24
N PRO A 258 -16.23 -23.76 2.54
CA PRO A 258 -15.21 -23.57 1.51
C PRO A 258 -15.41 -24.53 0.33
N GLY A 259 -15.44 -23.98 -0.89
CA GLY A 259 -15.75 -24.69 -2.12
C GLY A 259 -17.18 -24.51 -2.64
N ASP A 260 -18.13 -24.19 -1.76
CA ASP A 260 -19.53 -23.98 -2.15
C ASP A 260 -19.70 -22.70 -2.97
N THR A 261 -20.79 -22.63 -3.74
CA THR A 261 -21.17 -21.42 -4.48
C THR A 261 -22.08 -20.56 -3.63
N ALA A 262 -21.76 -19.27 -3.52
CA ALA A 262 -22.51 -18.30 -2.74
C ALA A 262 -22.69 -16.99 -3.51
N LEU A 263 -23.62 -16.17 -3.03
CA LEU A 263 -23.94 -14.87 -3.58
C LEU A 263 -23.55 -13.76 -2.60
N ALA A 264 -22.77 -12.79 -3.08
CA ALA A 264 -22.52 -11.53 -2.40
C ALA A 264 -23.47 -10.44 -2.92
N CYS A 265 -24.09 -9.71 -2.00
CA CYS A 265 -24.99 -8.60 -2.30
C CYS A 265 -24.56 -7.32 -1.55
N PHE A 266 -24.53 -6.17 -2.21
CA PHE A 266 -24.20 -4.88 -1.60
C PHE A 266 -24.79 -3.71 -2.39
N GLN A 267 -25.13 -2.61 -1.71
CA GLN A 267 -25.75 -1.45 -2.35
C GLN A 267 -24.72 -0.61 -3.10
N ALA A 268 -25.10 -0.03 -4.24
CA ALA A 268 -24.26 0.91 -4.97
C ALA A 268 -23.89 2.15 -4.14
N ALA A 269 -24.76 2.55 -3.20
CA ALA A 269 -24.51 3.67 -2.30
C ALA A 269 -23.45 3.38 -1.22
N ASP A 270 -23.16 2.09 -0.94
CA ASP A 270 -22.13 1.70 0.04
C ASP A 270 -20.72 1.70 -0.58
N VAL A 271 -20.62 1.90 -1.89
CA VAL A 271 -19.34 1.91 -2.60
C VAL A 271 -18.78 3.32 -2.68
N LEU A 272 -17.54 3.49 -2.21
CA LEU A 272 -16.78 4.73 -2.37
C LEU A 272 -15.88 4.63 -3.60
N ILE A 273 -15.83 5.70 -4.38
CA ILE A 273 -14.90 5.82 -5.52
C ILE A 273 -13.80 6.83 -5.19
N GLY A 274 -12.56 6.48 -5.55
CA GLY A 274 -11.42 7.39 -5.54
C GLY A 274 -10.64 7.32 -6.85
N THR A 275 -9.92 8.39 -7.17
CA THR A 275 -8.96 8.44 -8.27
C THR A 275 -7.56 8.62 -7.70
N ALA A 276 -6.56 8.02 -8.32
CA ALA A 276 -5.18 8.47 -8.16
C ALA A 276 -4.99 9.62 -9.15
N ASP A 277 -4.59 10.78 -8.66
CA ASP A 277 -4.24 11.94 -9.49
C ASP A 277 -2.93 11.72 -10.25
#